data_AF-A0A178AMD2-F1
#
_entry.id   AF-A0A178AMD2-F1
#
_cell.length_a   1.000
_cell.length_b   1.000
_cell.length_c   1.000
_cell.angle_alpha   90.00
_cell.angle_beta   90.00
_cell.angle_gamma   90.00
#
_symmetry.space_group_name_H-M   'P 1'
#
loop_
_entity.id
_entity.type
_entity.pdbx_description
1 polymer ?
#
loop_
_entity_poly.entity_id
_entity_poly.type
_entity_poly.pdbx_seq_one_letter_code
_entity_poly.pdbx_strand_id
1 'polypeptide(L)'
;MRSVARSLLTTPTRRFGSHHAKGQKTGNKIFANVRCCLNLTQVEKAFSKDQPLRMKNMFEDLPARQKWIIQVEESLEDPEIPRPKYKRGSEEMPMSFVKTILNTEYLEQFANMSVPFERSKSHPQNGTTFERFDAPFSLLLQWMTAKDVGTESRLYLAQHSLADLPEAMQADLPTPEILKSLGGKGDIYGSSLWMGRAPTRTPLHRDPNPNLFVQVSGKKTMRLMPPDVGREVYEKVRAMFPKSEGSANLRGEEMMQGKEFNALENAVWAAKTSDDGESIGREVTLNKGDGLYIPKGWWHAVRGEGKAPNISVNWWFR
;
A
#
# COMPACT_ATOMS: atom_id res chain seq x y z
N MET A 1 23.88 -8.60 -69.17
CA MET A 1 25.29 -9.02 -68.95
C MET A 1 26.01 -7.92 -68.20
N ARG A 2 26.66 -8.29 -67.07
CA ARG A 2 27.86 -7.70 -66.42
C ARG A 2 27.75 -6.26 -65.85
N SER A 3 27.81 -6.09 -64.52
CA SER A 3 29.00 -6.09 -63.64
C SER A 3 29.60 -4.67 -63.51
N VAL A 4 29.39 -3.95 -62.40
CA VAL A 4 30.24 -3.83 -61.17
C VAL A 4 31.64 -3.24 -61.41
N ALA A 5 31.92 -2.10 -60.71
CA ALA A 5 33.15 -1.68 -59.99
C ALA A 5 33.43 -0.15 -60.14
N ARG A 6 33.40 0.69 -59.08
CA ARG A 6 34.49 1.05 -58.10
C ARG A 6 35.71 1.69 -58.80
N SER A 7 36.39 2.77 -58.34
CA SER A 7 36.50 3.49 -57.06
C SER A 7 37.50 4.68 -57.22
N LEU A 8 37.61 5.53 -56.17
CA LEU A 8 38.67 6.51 -55.79
C LEU A 8 38.55 7.90 -56.45
N LEU A 9 38.49 9.02 -55.70
CA LEU A 9 39.51 9.51 -54.77
C LEU A 9 38.97 10.50 -53.69
N THR A 10 39.39 10.22 -52.45
CA THR A 10 39.91 11.15 -51.41
C THR A 10 39.03 12.19 -50.70
N THR A 11 38.97 12.00 -49.38
CA THR A 11 38.49 12.84 -48.28
C THR A 11 39.39 14.03 -47.95
N PRO A 12 38.82 15.10 -47.34
CA PRO A 12 39.48 15.84 -46.28
C PRO A 12 38.80 15.55 -44.93
N THR A 13 39.61 15.03 -44.02
CA THR A 13 39.32 14.75 -42.60
C THR A 13 39.05 16.05 -41.83
N ARG A 14 37.78 16.32 -41.49
CA ARG A 14 37.46 17.22 -40.36
C ARG A 14 37.48 16.42 -39.08
N ARG A 15 38.51 16.68 -38.26
CA ARG A 15 38.59 16.27 -36.84
C ARG A 15 37.36 16.82 -36.10
N PHE A 16 36.38 15.96 -35.85
CA PHE A 16 35.43 16.20 -34.77
C PHE A 16 36.16 15.89 -33.47
N GLY A 17 36.50 16.94 -32.73
CA GLY A 17 36.99 16.82 -31.36
C GLY A 17 35.97 16.04 -30.54
N SER A 18 36.41 14.95 -29.93
CA SER A 18 35.66 14.24 -28.91
C SER A 18 35.52 15.16 -27.70
N HIS A 19 34.46 15.97 -27.68
CA HIS A 19 33.89 16.38 -26.41
C HIS A 19 33.27 15.15 -25.77
N HIS A 20 34.09 14.43 -25.02
CA HIS A 20 33.64 13.70 -23.84
C HIS A 20 32.93 14.72 -22.95
N ALA A 21 31.64 14.93 -23.20
CA ALA A 21 30.71 15.31 -22.16
C ALA A 21 30.80 14.15 -21.16
N LYS A 22 31.61 14.35 -20.12
CA LYS A 22 31.58 13.53 -18.91
C LYS A 22 30.12 13.53 -18.48
N GLY A 23 29.40 12.47 -18.83
CA GLY A 23 28.12 12.17 -18.23
C GLY A 23 28.38 12.18 -16.73
N GLN A 24 27.88 13.22 -16.07
CA GLN A 24 27.84 13.25 -14.63
C GLN A 24 27.14 11.95 -14.24
N LYS A 25 27.91 11.02 -13.67
CA LYS A 25 27.37 9.95 -12.84
C LYS A 25 26.74 10.64 -11.65
N THR A 26 25.53 11.18 -11.84
CA THR A 26 24.61 11.45 -10.74
C THR A 26 24.23 10.08 -10.24
N GLY A 27 25.09 9.50 -9.38
CA GLY A 27 24.69 8.38 -8.56
C GLY A 27 23.33 8.71 -7.98
N ASN A 28 22.41 7.76 -8.11
CA ASN A 28 20.99 7.88 -7.82
C ASN A 28 20.75 8.12 -6.32
N LYS A 29 21.25 9.22 -5.76
CA LYS A 29 20.94 9.73 -4.42
C LYS A 29 19.63 10.53 -4.45
N ILE A 30 18.64 10.12 -5.27
CA ILE A 30 17.36 10.82 -5.42
C ILE A 30 16.46 10.66 -4.16
N PHE A 31 16.87 9.83 -3.21
CA PHE A 31 16.00 9.41 -2.12
C PHE A 31 16.66 9.49 -0.74
N ALA A 32 17.02 10.70 -0.29
CA ALA A 32 17.61 10.88 1.04
C ALA A 32 16.62 10.84 2.23
N ASN A 33 15.38 11.34 2.15
CA ASN A 33 14.48 11.30 3.32
C ASN A 33 13.01 11.17 2.91
N VAL A 34 12.31 10.10 3.33
CA VAL A 34 10.88 10.27 3.60
C VAL A 34 10.87 11.03 4.93
N ARG A 35 10.54 12.32 4.89
CA ARG A 35 10.52 13.13 6.11
C ARG A 35 9.56 12.46 7.09
N CYS A 36 10.04 12.15 8.28
CA CYS A 36 9.36 11.35 9.31
C CYS A 36 9.31 12.20 10.58
N CYS A 37 8.26 12.04 11.39
CA CYS A 37 8.04 12.76 12.66
C CYS A 37 7.84 14.28 12.49
N LEU A 38 6.82 14.69 11.75
CA LEU A 38 6.47 16.11 11.59
C LEU A 38 5.18 16.40 12.36
N ASN A 39 5.14 17.46 13.18
CA ASN A 39 3.90 18.10 13.60
C ASN A 39 3.30 18.95 12.46
N LEU A 40 2.10 19.51 12.64
CA LEU A 40 1.40 20.27 11.58
C LEU A 40 2.27 21.37 10.96
N THR A 41 2.94 22.19 11.79
CA THR A 41 3.82 23.27 11.32
C THR A 41 5.03 22.74 10.56
N GLN A 42 5.57 21.60 10.98
CA GLN A 42 6.66 20.93 10.28
C GLN A 42 6.19 20.33 8.95
N VAL A 43 4.95 19.81 8.86
CA VAL A 43 4.35 19.37 7.60
C VAL A 43 4.26 20.54 6.64
N GLU A 44 3.71 21.68 7.06
CA GLU A 44 3.56 22.86 6.20
C GLU A 44 4.89 23.35 5.62
N LYS A 45 5.95 23.38 6.43
CA LYS A 45 7.30 23.73 5.97
C LYS A 45 7.93 22.66 5.08
N ALA A 46 7.58 21.40 5.33
CA ALA A 46 8.18 20.27 4.66
C ALA A 46 7.45 19.83 3.39
N PHE A 47 6.21 20.26 3.22
CA PHE A 47 5.32 19.74 2.20
C PHE A 47 5.80 20.13 0.80
N SER A 48 5.84 19.13 -0.07
CA SER A 48 5.95 19.32 -1.51
C SER A 48 4.89 18.47 -2.15
N LYS A 49 4.04 19.10 -2.96
CA LYS A 49 2.94 18.44 -3.68
C LYS A 49 3.39 17.32 -4.61
N ASP A 50 4.68 17.27 -4.95
CA ASP A 50 5.24 16.31 -5.92
C ASP A 50 6.02 15.18 -5.23
N GLN A 51 6.12 15.19 -3.89
CA GLN A 51 6.90 14.23 -3.11
C GLN A 51 6.05 13.55 -2.02
N PRO A 52 6.18 12.22 -1.82
CA PRO A 52 5.49 11.53 -0.74
C PRO A 52 5.96 12.04 0.63
N LEU A 53 5.01 12.07 1.57
CA LEU A 53 5.25 12.53 2.93
C LEU A 53 4.64 11.57 3.94
N ARG A 54 5.46 11.00 4.83
CA ARG A 54 4.97 10.18 5.94
C ARG A 54 4.77 11.05 7.17
N MET A 55 3.60 10.97 7.77
CA MET A 55 3.24 11.65 9.00
C MET A 55 3.15 10.60 10.11
N LYS A 56 4.18 10.48 10.92
CA LYS A 56 4.24 9.46 11.98
C LYS A 56 3.35 9.88 13.15
N ASN A 57 2.52 8.98 13.67
CA ASN A 57 1.67 9.16 14.86
C ASN A 57 0.70 10.36 14.82
N MET A 58 0.52 11.01 13.67
CA MET A 58 -0.29 12.22 13.56
C MET A 58 -1.80 11.95 13.72
N PHE A 59 -2.21 10.70 13.55
CA PHE A 59 -3.60 10.27 13.60
C PHE A 59 -3.83 9.34 14.79
N GLU A 60 -3.15 9.59 15.92
CA GLU A 60 -3.34 8.84 17.16
C GLU A 60 -4.71 9.06 17.80
N ASP A 61 -5.24 10.28 17.67
CA ASP A 61 -6.49 10.70 18.30
C ASP A 61 -7.74 10.47 17.42
N LEU A 62 -7.63 9.73 16.32
CA LEU A 62 -8.80 9.37 15.51
C LEU A 62 -9.82 8.62 16.38
N PRO A 63 -11.11 9.03 16.44
CA PRO A 63 -12.08 8.36 17.30
C PRO A 63 -12.28 6.89 16.96
N ALA A 64 -12.18 6.50 15.68
CA ALA A 64 -12.19 5.09 15.26
C ALA A 64 -11.12 4.26 15.97
N ARG A 65 -9.95 4.82 16.31
CA ARG A 65 -8.91 4.09 17.06
C ARG A 65 -9.27 3.86 18.52
N GLN A 66 -10.11 4.70 19.09
CA GLN A 66 -10.55 4.57 20.47
C GLN A 66 -11.78 3.66 20.57
N LYS A 67 -12.64 3.69 19.54
CA LYS A 67 -13.92 2.99 19.53
C LYS A 67 -13.88 1.62 18.86
N TRP A 68 -13.14 1.44 17.76
CA TRP A 68 -13.23 0.23 16.92
C TRP A 68 -12.22 -0.86 17.31
N ILE A 69 -11.21 -0.51 18.10
CA ILE A 69 -10.15 -1.41 18.53
C ILE A 69 -9.93 -1.28 20.03
N ILE A 70 -9.69 -2.42 20.67
CA ILE A 70 -9.38 -2.50 22.11
C ILE A 70 -8.10 -3.29 22.32
N GLN A 71 -7.49 -3.07 23.48
CA GLN A 71 -6.32 -3.81 23.93
C GLN A 71 -6.77 -4.80 25.01
N VAL A 72 -6.37 -6.06 24.84
CA VAL A 72 -6.63 -7.13 25.80
C VAL A 72 -5.30 -7.73 26.23
N GLU A 73 -5.17 -8.04 27.51
CA GLU A 73 -4.04 -8.83 28.02
C GLU A 73 -4.33 -10.32 27.81
N GLU A 74 -3.39 -11.02 27.20
CA GLU A 74 -3.46 -12.45 26.95
C GLU A 74 -2.32 -13.14 27.70
N SER A 75 -2.63 -14.13 28.54
CA SER A 75 -1.63 -14.83 29.35
C SER A 75 -0.82 -15.80 28.48
N LEU A 76 0.46 -15.99 28.83
CA LEU A 76 1.35 -16.95 28.16
C LEU A 76 1.17 -18.40 28.68
N GLU A 77 0.14 -18.67 29.48
CA GLU A 77 -0.15 -20.00 30.02
C GLU A 77 -0.86 -20.91 29.01
N ASP A 78 -1.31 -20.37 27.88
CA ASP A 78 -1.92 -21.15 26.80
C ASP A 78 -0.85 -22.03 26.11
N PRO A 79 -0.94 -23.37 26.20
CA PRO A 79 0.03 -24.29 25.62
C PRO A 79 0.13 -24.22 24.09
N GLU A 80 -0.82 -23.58 23.39
CA GLU A 80 -0.79 -23.41 21.94
C GLU A 80 0.03 -22.20 21.46
N ILE A 81 0.49 -21.31 22.35
CA ILE A 81 1.24 -20.09 21.98
C ILE A 81 2.75 -20.36 22.00
N PRO A 82 3.47 -20.24 20.85
CA PRO A 82 4.92 -20.45 20.82
C PRO A 82 5.66 -19.43 21.69
N ARG A 83 6.44 -19.92 22.66
CA ARG A 83 7.26 -19.08 23.53
C ARG A 83 8.28 -18.27 22.71
N PRO A 84 8.36 -16.94 22.87
CA PRO A 84 9.35 -16.14 22.17
C PRO A 84 10.77 -16.55 22.60
N LYS A 85 11.67 -16.74 21.64
CA LYS A 85 13.08 -17.08 21.91
C LYS A 85 13.83 -15.83 22.38
N TYR A 86 14.12 -15.73 23.68
CA TYR A 86 14.95 -14.65 24.24
C TYR A 86 16.40 -15.10 24.49
N LYS A 87 17.34 -14.14 24.32
CA LYS A 87 18.77 -14.34 24.64
C LYS A 87 18.93 -14.55 26.15
N ARG A 88 19.77 -15.51 26.55
CA ARG A 88 20.13 -15.79 27.94
C ARG A 88 20.63 -14.49 28.62
N GLY A 89 19.93 -14.04 29.66
CA GLY A 89 20.37 -12.95 30.54
C GLY A 89 19.49 -11.69 30.62
N SER A 90 18.31 -11.64 29.99
CA SER A 90 17.35 -10.55 30.20
C SER A 90 16.31 -10.89 31.28
N GLU A 91 15.86 -9.85 31.97
CA GLU A 91 14.87 -9.78 33.06
C GLU A 91 13.62 -10.67 32.85
N GLU A 92 12.95 -10.99 33.96
CA GLU A 92 11.80 -11.92 34.09
C GLU A 92 10.82 -11.90 32.91
N MET A 93 10.36 -13.08 32.49
CA MET A 93 9.37 -13.21 31.42
C MET A 93 8.09 -12.45 31.77
N PRO A 94 7.61 -11.53 30.92
CA PRO A 94 6.27 -10.97 31.10
C PRO A 94 5.25 -12.10 30.98
N MET A 95 4.44 -12.31 32.02
CA MET A 95 3.43 -13.39 32.10
C MET A 95 2.24 -13.19 31.15
N SER A 96 2.11 -12.00 30.56
CA SER A 96 1.07 -11.65 29.61
C SER A 96 1.64 -10.76 28.48
N PHE A 97 0.94 -10.71 27.36
CA PHE A 97 1.19 -9.72 26.31
C PHE A 97 -0.09 -9.00 25.93
N VAL A 98 0.05 -7.74 25.51
CA VAL A 98 -1.08 -6.93 25.05
C VAL A 98 -1.34 -7.21 23.58
N LYS A 99 -2.56 -7.65 23.28
CA LYS A 99 -3.06 -7.91 21.93
C LYS A 99 -4.09 -6.85 21.55
N THR A 100 -3.99 -6.34 20.32
CA THR A 100 -5.01 -5.47 19.74
C THR A 100 -6.05 -6.30 19.01
N ILE A 101 -7.33 -6.15 19.37
CA ILE A 101 -8.46 -6.83 18.75
C ILE A 101 -9.52 -5.81 18.32
N LEU A 102 -10.51 -6.25 17.53
CA LEU A 102 -11.68 -5.43 17.22
C LEU A 102 -12.56 -5.27 18.46
N ASN A 103 -13.13 -4.09 18.63
CA ASN A 103 -14.21 -3.85 19.55
C ASN A 103 -15.53 -4.33 18.92
N THR A 104 -15.84 -5.61 19.05
CA THR A 104 -17.08 -6.17 18.48
C THR A 104 -18.32 -5.60 19.15
N GLU A 105 -18.28 -5.34 20.46
CA GLU A 105 -19.39 -4.73 21.19
C GLU A 105 -19.82 -3.39 20.56
N TYR A 106 -18.85 -2.55 20.19
CA TYR A 106 -19.15 -1.31 19.47
C TYR A 106 -19.56 -1.55 18.02
N LEU A 107 -18.86 -2.42 17.28
CA LEU A 107 -19.06 -2.57 15.83
C LEU A 107 -20.29 -3.40 15.45
N GLU A 108 -20.80 -4.25 16.34
CA GLU A 108 -21.97 -5.12 16.10
C GLU A 108 -23.26 -4.35 15.84
N GLN A 109 -23.38 -3.11 16.35
CA GLN A 109 -24.54 -2.26 16.04
C GLN A 109 -24.67 -1.94 14.53
N PHE A 110 -23.59 -2.10 13.76
CA PHE A 110 -23.55 -1.90 12.31
C PHE A 110 -23.57 -3.22 11.51
N ALA A 111 -23.78 -4.37 12.19
CA ALA A 111 -23.67 -5.72 11.61
C ALA A 111 -24.47 -5.96 10.33
N ASN A 112 -25.64 -5.33 10.19
CA ASN A 112 -26.56 -5.54 9.06
C ASN A 112 -26.30 -4.60 7.87
N MET A 113 -25.38 -3.65 7.99
CA MET A 113 -25.00 -2.78 6.88
C MET A 113 -24.43 -3.64 5.74
N SER A 114 -24.96 -3.45 4.52
CA SER A 114 -24.39 -4.07 3.32
C SER A 114 -23.11 -3.34 2.92
N VAL A 115 -22.02 -4.08 2.79
CA VAL A 115 -20.70 -3.52 2.42
C VAL A 115 -20.07 -4.32 1.28
N PRO A 116 -19.25 -3.69 0.43
CA PRO A 116 -18.54 -4.37 -0.64
C PRO A 116 -17.35 -5.16 -0.10
N PHE A 117 -17.27 -6.43 -0.51
CA PHE A 117 -16.16 -7.31 -0.21
C PHE A 117 -15.38 -7.71 -1.46
N GLU A 118 -14.07 -7.81 -1.28
CA GLU A 118 -13.17 -8.55 -2.15
C GLU A 118 -12.82 -9.87 -1.48
N ARG A 119 -13.02 -10.99 -2.18
CA ARG A 119 -12.59 -12.31 -1.72
C ARG A 119 -11.60 -12.92 -2.69
N SER A 120 -10.48 -13.42 -2.16
CA SER A 120 -9.53 -14.21 -2.92
C SER A 120 -9.43 -15.62 -2.35
N LYS A 121 -9.50 -16.64 -3.21
CA LYS A 121 -9.30 -18.04 -2.81
C LYS A 121 -8.13 -18.66 -3.54
N SER A 122 -7.23 -19.29 -2.81
CA SER A 122 -6.09 -20.02 -3.35
C SER A 122 -6.44 -21.50 -3.48
N HIS A 123 -6.37 -22.02 -4.70
CA HIS A 123 -6.59 -23.42 -5.02
C HIS A 123 -5.25 -24.06 -5.44
N PRO A 124 -4.86 -25.21 -4.86
CA PRO A 124 -3.60 -25.87 -5.18
C PRO A 124 -3.39 -26.17 -6.67
N GLN A 125 -4.46 -26.50 -7.39
CA GLN A 125 -4.41 -26.87 -8.81
C GLN A 125 -4.85 -25.76 -9.77
N ASN A 126 -5.74 -24.86 -9.33
CA ASN A 126 -6.39 -23.88 -10.20
C ASN A 126 -5.87 -22.45 -10.00
N GLY A 127 -4.87 -22.24 -9.14
CA GLY A 127 -4.33 -20.92 -8.84
C GLY A 127 -5.27 -20.10 -7.94
N THR A 128 -5.22 -18.78 -8.03
CA THR A 128 -6.03 -17.88 -7.20
C THR A 128 -7.24 -17.38 -7.97
N THR A 129 -8.43 -17.48 -7.36
CA THR A 129 -9.66 -16.83 -7.82
C THR A 129 -9.94 -15.57 -7.03
N PHE A 130 -10.62 -14.62 -7.65
CA PHE A 130 -11.02 -13.33 -7.09
C PHE A 130 -12.48 -13.06 -7.43
N GLU A 131 -13.22 -12.50 -6.47
CA GLU A 131 -14.60 -12.08 -6.68
C GLU A 131 -14.91 -10.83 -5.83
N ARG A 132 -15.87 -10.04 -6.33
CA ARG A 132 -16.48 -8.93 -5.60
C ARG A 132 -17.94 -9.22 -5.35
N PHE A 133 -18.41 -8.95 -4.15
CA PHE A 133 -19.81 -9.10 -3.77
C PHE A 133 -20.14 -8.24 -2.57
N ASP A 134 -21.41 -7.85 -2.45
CA ASP A 134 -21.92 -7.17 -1.27
C ASP A 134 -22.46 -8.20 -0.27
N ALA A 135 -22.17 -8.00 1.02
CA ALA A 135 -22.75 -8.80 2.08
C ALA A 135 -22.82 -8.00 3.40
N PRO A 136 -23.55 -8.49 4.41
CA PRO A 136 -23.61 -7.83 5.71
C PRO A 136 -22.24 -7.68 6.37
N PHE A 137 -22.00 -6.53 7.02
CA PHE A 137 -20.77 -6.21 7.75
C PHE A 137 -20.42 -7.25 8.82
N SER A 138 -21.42 -7.93 9.39
CA SER A 138 -21.24 -9.05 10.32
C SER A 138 -20.35 -10.17 9.77
N LEU A 139 -20.36 -10.42 8.45
CA LEU A 139 -19.48 -11.38 7.81
C LEU A 139 -18.00 -10.99 8.01
N LEU A 140 -17.68 -9.70 7.92
CA LEU A 140 -16.32 -9.21 8.17
C LEU A 140 -15.94 -9.35 9.64
N LEU A 141 -16.85 -9.01 10.56
CA LEU A 141 -16.61 -9.13 11.99
C LEU A 141 -16.30 -10.58 12.37
N GLN A 142 -17.14 -11.53 11.93
CA GLN A 142 -16.91 -12.96 12.13
C GLN A 142 -15.59 -13.42 11.51
N TRP A 143 -15.30 -12.99 10.27
CA TRP A 143 -14.04 -13.30 9.62
C TRP A 143 -12.83 -12.80 10.42
N MET A 144 -12.89 -11.55 10.91
CA MET A 144 -11.78 -10.88 11.61
C MET A 144 -11.55 -11.40 13.03
N THR A 145 -12.55 -11.95 13.69
CA THR A 145 -12.45 -12.48 15.07
C THR A 145 -12.26 -14.00 15.14
N ALA A 146 -12.45 -14.73 14.03
CA ALA A 146 -12.22 -16.17 14.00
C ALA A 146 -10.79 -16.56 14.43
N LYS A 147 -10.66 -17.53 15.34
CA LYS A 147 -9.36 -18.00 15.84
C LYS A 147 -8.52 -18.61 14.72
N ASP A 148 -9.12 -19.52 13.96
CA ASP A 148 -8.51 -20.18 12.81
C ASP A 148 -9.24 -19.80 11.53
N VAL A 149 -8.54 -19.04 10.68
CA VAL A 149 -8.90 -18.91 9.28
C VAL A 149 -7.79 -19.59 8.48
N GLY A 150 -8.17 -20.59 7.69
CA GLY A 150 -7.25 -21.25 6.78
C GLY A 150 -6.56 -20.21 5.87
N THR A 151 -5.40 -20.56 5.33
CA THR A 151 -4.63 -19.66 4.46
C THR A 151 -5.20 -19.59 3.04
N GLU A 152 -6.22 -20.40 2.74
CA GLU A 152 -6.81 -20.57 1.42
C GLU A 152 -7.76 -19.44 1.04
N SER A 153 -8.42 -18.78 1.99
CA SER A 153 -9.39 -17.71 1.71
C SER A 153 -8.95 -16.40 2.35
N ARG A 154 -9.22 -15.29 1.67
CA ARG A 154 -9.01 -13.93 2.18
C ARG A 154 -10.26 -13.12 1.91
N LEU A 155 -10.79 -12.49 2.94
CA LEU A 155 -11.89 -11.53 2.84
C LEU A 155 -11.39 -10.15 3.23
N TYR A 156 -11.73 -9.16 2.43
CA TYR A 156 -11.30 -7.78 2.61
C TYR A 156 -12.44 -6.82 2.24
N LEU A 157 -12.81 -5.95 3.18
CA LEU A 157 -13.63 -4.78 2.84
C LEU A 157 -12.70 -3.78 2.17
N ALA A 158 -12.98 -3.50 0.90
CA ALA A 158 -12.15 -2.67 0.05
C ALA A 158 -12.96 -1.54 -0.59
N GLN A 159 -12.40 -0.34 -0.59
CA GLN A 159 -12.99 0.83 -1.25
C GLN A 159 -14.42 1.19 -0.83
N HIS A 160 -14.84 0.84 0.38
CA HIS A 160 -16.18 1.24 0.83
C HIS A 160 -16.20 2.73 1.13
N SER A 161 -17.05 3.49 0.42
CA SER A 161 -17.15 4.94 0.58
C SER A 161 -17.50 5.32 2.01
N LEU A 162 -16.83 6.33 2.58
CA LEU A 162 -17.23 6.80 3.92
C LEU A 162 -18.61 7.44 3.90
N ALA A 163 -19.03 8.04 2.79
CA ALA A 163 -20.35 8.66 2.66
C ALA A 163 -21.50 7.63 2.74
N ASP A 164 -21.21 6.35 2.47
CA ASP A 164 -22.19 5.27 2.52
C ASP A 164 -22.22 4.57 3.90
N LEU A 165 -21.33 4.94 4.82
CA LEU A 165 -21.32 4.42 6.18
C LEU A 165 -22.44 5.05 7.04
N PRO A 166 -22.90 4.39 8.11
CA PRO A 166 -23.73 4.98 9.14
C PRO A 166 -23.08 6.24 9.73
N GLU A 167 -23.89 7.24 10.07
CA GLU A 167 -23.40 8.54 10.58
C GLU A 167 -22.44 8.42 11.77
N ALA A 168 -22.69 7.47 12.68
CA ALA A 168 -21.80 7.21 13.81
C ALA A 168 -20.40 6.74 13.38
N MET A 169 -20.29 5.92 12.33
CA MET A 169 -19.01 5.51 11.77
C MET A 169 -18.34 6.63 10.97
N GLN A 170 -19.11 7.49 10.31
CA GLN A 170 -18.58 8.69 9.65
C GLN A 170 -17.96 9.65 10.66
N ALA A 171 -18.65 9.87 11.79
CA ALA A 171 -18.16 10.70 12.89
C ALA A 171 -16.85 10.17 13.51
N ASP A 172 -16.59 8.87 13.38
CA ASP A 172 -15.37 8.24 13.87
C ASP A 172 -14.16 8.40 12.92
N LEU A 173 -14.43 8.78 11.67
CA LEU A 173 -13.45 9.02 10.61
C LEU A 173 -13.62 10.42 10.03
N PRO A 174 -13.46 11.49 10.84
CA PRO A 174 -13.64 12.85 10.37
C PRO A 174 -12.64 13.18 9.26
N THR A 175 -13.04 14.06 8.33
CA THR A 175 -12.13 14.56 7.29
C THR A 175 -10.94 15.27 7.95
N PRO A 176 -9.69 14.85 7.70
CA PRO A 176 -8.54 15.42 8.39
C PRO A 176 -8.28 16.88 8.02
N GLU A 177 -8.13 17.76 9.01
CA GLU A 177 -7.86 19.18 8.79
C GLU A 177 -6.55 19.44 8.02
N ILE A 178 -5.56 18.56 8.19
CA ILE A 178 -4.27 18.60 7.50
C ILE A 178 -4.39 18.56 5.98
N LEU A 179 -5.51 18.10 5.42
CA LEU A 179 -5.72 18.13 3.98
C LEU A 179 -5.58 19.55 3.40
N LYS A 180 -5.95 20.58 4.18
CA LYS A 180 -5.73 21.99 3.80
C LYS A 180 -4.24 22.31 3.64
N SER A 181 -3.42 21.88 4.60
CA SER A 181 -1.96 22.03 4.58
C SER A 181 -1.29 21.19 3.49
N LEU A 182 -1.94 20.12 3.02
CA LEU A 182 -1.50 19.29 1.90
C LEU A 182 -1.99 19.81 0.53
N GLY A 183 -2.44 21.06 0.47
CA GLY A 183 -2.88 21.72 -0.77
C GLY A 183 -4.29 21.35 -1.22
N GLY A 184 -5.07 20.66 -0.39
CA GLY A 184 -6.48 20.42 -0.63
C GLY A 184 -7.27 21.71 -0.46
N LYS A 185 -8.12 22.03 -1.44
CA LYS A 185 -8.92 23.25 -1.47
C LYS A 185 -10.27 23.08 -0.77
N GLY A 186 -10.40 22.05 0.06
CA GLY A 186 -11.66 21.65 0.70
C GLY A 186 -12.52 20.71 -0.15
N ASP A 187 -12.09 20.35 -1.36
CA ASP A 187 -12.80 19.38 -2.22
C ASP A 187 -12.25 17.96 -1.98
N ILE A 188 -13.10 17.11 -1.39
CA ILE A 188 -12.84 15.68 -1.23
C ILE A 188 -13.50 14.95 -2.40
N TYR A 189 -12.67 14.55 -3.37
CA TYR A 189 -13.13 13.76 -4.53
C TYR A 189 -13.73 12.42 -4.11
N GLY A 190 -13.17 11.80 -3.07
CA GLY A 190 -13.67 10.55 -2.53
C GLY A 190 -12.94 10.17 -1.26
N SER A 191 -13.53 9.27 -0.50
CA SER A 191 -12.89 8.67 0.67
C SER A 191 -13.30 7.20 0.78
N SER A 192 -12.42 6.38 1.35
CA SER A 192 -12.71 4.94 1.47
C SER A 192 -12.17 4.33 2.74
N LEU A 193 -12.98 3.45 3.32
CA LEU A 193 -12.59 2.52 4.38
C LEU A 193 -12.03 1.23 3.78
N TRP A 194 -11.01 0.71 4.45
CA TRP A 194 -10.40 -0.58 4.16
C TRP A 194 -10.26 -1.36 5.45
N MET A 195 -10.75 -2.60 5.47
CA MET A 195 -10.74 -3.41 6.69
C MET A 195 -10.60 -4.90 6.38
N GLY A 196 -9.70 -5.58 7.10
CA GLY A 196 -9.59 -7.04 7.02
C GLY A 196 -8.41 -7.61 7.80
N ARG A 197 -8.16 -8.91 7.59
CA ARG A 197 -7.03 -9.62 8.19
C ARG A 197 -5.85 -9.66 7.23
N ALA A 198 -4.65 -9.49 7.76
CA ALA A 198 -3.45 -9.75 6.99
C ALA A 198 -3.32 -11.26 6.66
N PRO A 199 -2.70 -11.62 5.53
CA PRO A 199 -2.14 -10.71 4.53
C PRO A 199 -3.22 -10.11 3.63
N THR A 200 -3.19 -8.78 3.46
CA THR A 200 -3.98 -8.09 2.43
C THR A 200 -3.04 -7.59 1.34
N ARG A 201 -3.50 -7.56 0.09
CA ARG A 201 -2.68 -7.14 -1.04
C ARG A 201 -3.43 -6.16 -1.91
N THR A 202 -2.65 -5.25 -2.45
CA THR A 202 -3.08 -4.22 -3.37
C THR A 202 -1.97 -4.14 -4.42
N PRO A 203 -2.25 -4.55 -5.66
CA PRO A 203 -1.27 -4.53 -6.74
C PRO A 203 -0.75 -3.11 -7.02
N LEU A 204 0.33 -3.02 -7.78
CA LEU A 204 0.88 -1.74 -8.23
C LEU A 204 -0.13 -1.00 -9.10
N HIS A 205 -0.52 0.19 -8.68
CA HIS A 205 -1.48 1.06 -9.39
C HIS A 205 -1.14 2.52 -9.11
N ARG A 206 -1.88 3.45 -9.72
CA ARG A 206 -1.78 4.89 -9.40
C ARG A 206 -3.18 5.51 -9.34
N ASP A 207 -3.32 6.51 -8.48
CA ASP A 207 -4.59 7.20 -8.29
C ASP A 207 -4.69 8.45 -9.19
N PRO A 208 -5.91 8.86 -9.59
CA PRO A 208 -6.11 10.03 -10.44
C PRO A 208 -5.92 11.37 -9.70
N ASN A 209 -6.01 11.37 -8.36
CA ASN A 209 -5.87 12.53 -7.49
C ASN A 209 -4.84 12.25 -6.38
N PRO A 210 -4.26 13.29 -5.74
CA PRO A 210 -3.50 13.12 -4.52
C PRO A 210 -4.31 12.39 -3.44
N ASN A 211 -3.63 11.58 -2.64
CA ASN A 211 -4.26 10.69 -1.66
C ASN A 211 -3.60 10.87 -0.29
N LEU A 212 -4.41 11.10 0.74
CA LEU A 212 -4.01 10.92 2.13
C LEU A 212 -4.44 9.53 2.60
N PHE A 213 -3.47 8.63 2.77
CA PHE A 213 -3.66 7.30 3.32
C PHE A 213 -3.37 7.33 4.83
N VAL A 214 -4.28 6.86 5.67
CA VAL A 214 -4.08 6.78 7.14
C VAL A 214 -4.29 5.36 7.63
N GLN A 215 -3.36 4.87 8.45
CA GLN A 215 -3.45 3.57 9.09
C GLN A 215 -4.13 3.70 10.46
N VAL A 216 -5.36 3.20 10.60
CA VAL A 216 -6.13 3.24 11.84
C VAL A 216 -5.63 2.15 12.79
N SER A 217 -5.51 0.91 12.32
CA SER A 217 -5.08 -0.25 13.11
C SER A 217 -4.20 -1.20 12.29
N GLY A 218 -3.32 -1.93 12.95
CA GLY A 218 -2.44 -2.90 12.30
C GLY A 218 -1.27 -2.22 11.59
N LYS A 219 -0.73 -2.91 10.58
CA LYS A 219 0.49 -2.51 9.88
C LYS A 219 0.37 -2.72 8.38
N LYS A 220 0.75 -1.74 7.58
CA LYS A 220 0.85 -1.86 6.13
C LYS A 220 2.22 -1.43 5.63
N THR A 221 2.76 -2.18 4.68
CA THR A 221 3.98 -1.82 3.95
C THR A 221 3.58 -1.38 2.56
N MET A 222 4.09 -0.24 2.12
CA MET A 222 3.82 0.35 0.81
C MET A 222 5.12 0.50 0.03
N ARG A 223 5.09 0.14 -1.26
CA ARG A 223 6.16 0.50 -2.19
C ARG A 223 5.68 1.68 -3.03
N LEU A 224 6.47 2.75 -3.09
CA LEU A 224 6.17 4.00 -3.79
C LEU A 224 7.15 4.23 -4.92
N MET A 225 6.66 4.62 -6.10
CA MET A 225 7.48 4.90 -7.27
C MET A 225 7.04 6.22 -7.92
N PRO A 226 7.98 7.07 -8.35
CA PRO A 226 7.65 8.21 -9.20
C PRO A 226 6.89 7.78 -10.47
N PRO A 227 6.11 8.69 -11.09
CA PRO A 227 5.27 8.37 -12.25
C PRO A 227 5.97 7.61 -13.38
N ASP A 228 7.18 8.02 -13.76
CA ASP A 228 7.90 7.41 -14.89
C ASP A 228 8.46 6.03 -14.54
N VAL A 229 9.02 5.88 -13.34
CA VAL A 229 9.56 4.58 -12.86
C VAL A 229 8.44 3.55 -12.74
N GLY A 230 7.34 3.92 -12.09
CA GLY A 230 6.22 3.00 -11.94
C GLY A 230 5.55 2.65 -13.28
N ARG A 231 5.51 3.60 -14.22
CA ARG A 231 5.02 3.35 -15.59
C ARG A 231 5.91 2.34 -16.29
N GLU A 232 7.22 2.51 -16.24
CA GLU A 232 8.17 1.58 -16.85
C GLU A 232 8.02 0.16 -16.28
N VAL A 233 7.90 0.02 -14.96
CA VAL A 233 7.67 -1.28 -14.31
C VAL A 233 6.38 -1.92 -14.80
N TYR A 234 5.29 -1.16 -14.81
CA TYR A 234 3.98 -1.64 -15.24
C TYR A 234 4.00 -2.05 -16.72
N GLU A 235 4.53 -1.22 -17.61
CA GLU A 235 4.59 -1.48 -19.05
C GLU A 235 5.49 -2.67 -19.39
N LYS A 236 6.63 -2.84 -18.69
CA LYS A 236 7.47 -4.03 -18.83
C LYS A 236 6.72 -5.31 -18.49
N VAL A 237 5.93 -5.30 -17.41
CA VAL A 237 5.11 -6.46 -17.03
C VAL A 237 4.01 -6.70 -18.05
N ARG A 238 3.29 -5.66 -18.44
CA ARG A 238 2.25 -5.69 -19.46
C ARG A 238 2.72 -6.27 -20.80
N ALA A 239 3.93 -5.92 -21.23
CA ALA A 239 4.51 -6.43 -22.47
C ALA A 239 4.71 -7.95 -22.48
N MET A 240 4.84 -8.59 -21.32
CA MET A 240 4.88 -10.05 -21.18
C MET A 240 3.50 -10.70 -21.33
N PHE A 241 2.42 -9.93 -21.22
CA PHE A 241 1.03 -10.39 -21.26
C PHE A 241 0.17 -9.53 -22.22
N PRO A 242 0.46 -9.50 -23.53
CA PRO A 242 -0.16 -8.58 -24.48
C PRO A 242 -1.67 -8.79 -24.73
N LYS A 243 -2.28 -9.84 -24.15
CA LYS A 243 -3.71 -10.18 -24.29
C LYS A 243 -4.55 -9.86 -23.05
N SER A 244 -4.01 -9.24 -22.00
CA SER A 244 -4.80 -8.88 -20.82
C SER A 244 -5.41 -7.48 -20.96
N GLU A 245 -6.65 -7.27 -20.51
CA GLU A 245 -7.40 -6.02 -20.68
C GLU A 245 -7.42 -5.16 -19.39
N GLY A 246 -6.25 -4.95 -18.76
CA GLY A 246 -6.16 -4.20 -17.50
C GLY A 246 -5.85 -2.72 -17.67
N SER A 247 -6.43 -1.88 -16.80
CA SER A 247 -6.15 -0.44 -16.73
C SER A 247 -5.37 -0.09 -15.46
N ALA A 248 -4.21 0.56 -15.57
CA ALA A 248 -3.44 1.04 -14.41
C ALA A 248 -4.16 2.11 -13.57
N ASN A 249 -5.21 2.73 -14.10
CA ASN A 249 -5.97 3.80 -13.45
C ASN A 249 -7.01 3.26 -12.45
N LEU A 250 -7.28 1.95 -12.45
CA LEU A 250 -8.32 1.31 -11.63
C LEU A 250 -7.87 -0.10 -11.25
N ARG A 251 -8.12 -0.54 -10.03
CA ARG A 251 -7.89 -1.95 -9.64
C ARG A 251 -9.01 -2.82 -10.21
N GLY A 252 -8.94 -3.17 -11.49
CA GLY A 252 -9.86 -4.14 -12.08
C GLY A 252 -9.62 -5.55 -11.53
N GLU A 253 -10.58 -6.46 -11.75
CA GLU A 253 -10.49 -7.85 -11.30
C GLU A 253 -9.26 -8.56 -11.89
N GLU A 254 -8.90 -8.19 -13.12
CA GLU A 254 -7.74 -8.69 -13.85
C GLU A 254 -6.41 -8.35 -13.16
N MET A 255 -6.36 -7.29 -12.36
CA MET A 255 -5.18 -6.93 -11.57
C MET A 255 -5.08 -7.74 -10.27
N MET A 256 -6.14 -8.44 -9.84
CA MET A 256 -6.19 -9.09 -8.53
C MET A 256 -5.91 -10.60 -8.58
N GLN A 257 -5.79 -11.18 -9.78
CA GLN A 257 -5.52 -12.60 -9.98
C GLN A 257 -4.70 -12.88 -11.24
N GLY A 258 -4.22 -14.12 -11.39
CA GLY A 258 -3.56 -14.59 -12.61
C GLY A 258 -2.06 -14.28 -12.69
N LYS A 259 -1.48 -14.60 -13.87
CA LYS A 259 -0.03 -14.55 -14.11
C LYS A 259 0.53 -13.12 -14.13
N GLU A 260 -0.24 -12.16 -14.66
CA GLU A 260 0.15 -10.74 -14.67
C GLU A 260 0.25 -10.18 -13.26
N PHE A 261 -0.75 -10.42 -12.40
CA PHE A 261 -0.68 -10.05 -10.99
C PHE A 261 0.58 -10.60 -10.32
N ASN A 262 0.86 -11.89 -10.48
CA ASN A 262 2.05 -12.51 -9.89
C ASN A 262 3.36 -11.89 -10.43
N ALA A 263 3.43 -11.60 -11.73
CA ALA A 263 4.60 -10.95 -12.32
C ALA A 263 4.79 -9.52 -11.80
N LEU A 264 3.71 -8.76 -11.64
CA LEU A 264 3.73 -7.39 -11.10
C LEU A 264 4.11 -7.39 -9.62
N GLU A 265 3.52 -8.30 -8.83
CA GLU A 265 3.84 -8.49 -7.42
C GLU A 265 5.32 -8.86 -7.25
N ASN A 266 5.85 -9.74 -8.09
CA ASN A 266 7.27 -10.09 -8.08
C ASN A 266 8.15 -8.90 -8.50
N ALA A 267 7.81 -8.17 -9.55
CA ALA A 267 8.59 -7.01 -10.01
C ALA A 267 8.71 -5.92 -8.94
N VAL A 268 7.67 -5.72 -8.14
CA VAL A 268 7.63 -4.72 -7.07
C VAL A 268 8.35 -5.19 -5.81
N TRP A 269 8.11 -6.43 -5.40
CA TRP A 269 8.45 -6.91 -4.07
C TRP A 269 9.57 -7.95 -4.01
N ALA A 270 10.04 -8.50 -5.15
CA ALA A 270 11.22 -9.34 -5.14
C ALA A 270 12.42 -8.50 -4.68
N ALA A 271 13.08 -8.96 -3.61
CA ALA A 271 14.26 -8.31 -3.07
C ALA A 271 15.40 -8.43 -4.09
N LYS A 272 15.96 -7.27 -4.49
CA LYS A 272 17.14 -7.08 -5.35
C LYS A 272 16.90 -7.40 -6.84
N THR A 273 16.64 -6.36 -7.63
CA THR A 273 16.55 -6.47 -9.09
C THR A 273 17.49 -5.54 -9.85
N SER A 274 18.41 -4.86 -9.15
CA SER A 274 19.58 -4.25 -9.79
C SER A 274 20.84 -5.02 -9.41
N ASP A 275 21.79 -5.14 -10.34
CA ASP A 275 23.16 -5.62 -10.08
C ASP A 275 23.86 -4.82 -8.96
N ASP A 276 23.30 -3.65 -8.59
CA ASP A 276 23.76 -2.75 -7.54
C ASP A 276 23.04 -2.94 -6.18
N GLY A 277 22.07 -3.86 -6.08
CA GLY A 277 21.42 -4.22 -4.81
C GLY A 277 20.34 -3.26 -4.30
N GLU A 278 19.94 -2.25 -5.07
CA GLU A 278 18.85 -1.32 -4.69
C GLU A 278 17.47 -1.86 -5.11
N SER A 279 16.47 -1.68 -4.23
CA SER A 279 15.07 -2.01 -4.49
C SER A 279 14.42 -0.98 -5.43
N ILE A 280 13.54 -1.43 -6.34
CA ILE A 280 12.75 -0.51 -7.19
C ILE A 280 11.77 0.27 -6.30
N GLY A 281 11.90 1.60 -6.29
CA GLY A 281 11.05 2.50 -5.50
C GLY A 281 11.43 2.60 -4.02
N ARG A 282 10.64 3.36 -3.25
CA ARG A 282 10.81 3.55 -1.81
C ARG A 282 9.81 2.71 -1.02
N GLU A 283 10.29 1.97 -0.04
CA GLU A 283 9.45 1.24 0.88
C GLU A 283 9.13 2.08 2.13
N VAL A 284 7.87 2.09 2.54
CA VAL A 284 7.40 2.74 3.76
C VAL A 284 6.47 1.80 4.51
N THR A 285 6.77 1.54 5.78
CA THR A 285 5.85 0.82 6.69
C THR A 285 5.07 1.82 7.52
N LEU A 286 3.74 1.78 7.42
CA LEU A 286 2.80 2.54 8.23
C LEU A 286 2.31 1.67 9.40
N ASN A 287 2.45 2.20 10.60
CA ASN A 287 1.86 1.65 11.82
C ASN A 287 0.57 2.41 12.18
N LYS A 288 -0.19 1.89 13.14
CA LYS A 288 -1.36 2.61 13.69
C LYS A 288 -1.03 4.08 14.01
N GLY A 289 -1.80 5.01 13.45
CA GLY A 289 -1.64 6.46 13.61
C GLY A 289 -0.74 7.14 12.60
N ASP A 290 -0.08 6.37 11.74
CA ASP A 290 0.69 6.94 10.65
C ASP A 290 -0.23 7.34 9.50
N GLY A 291 0.07 8.49 8.92
CA GLY A 291 -0.45 8.92 7.62
C GLY A 291 0.63 8.92 6.55
N LEU A 292 0.21 8.86 5.29
CA LEU A 292 1.04 8.97 4.11
C LEU A 292 0.32 9.80 3.06
N TYR A 293 0.92 10.92 2.70
CA TYR A 293 0.56 11.66 1.49
C TYR A 293 1.20 10.99 0.28
N ILE A 294 0.38 10.67 -0.71
CA ILE A 294 0.77 10.10 -1.99
C ILE A 294 0.43 11.14 -3.06
N PRO A 295 1.43 11.69 -3.76
CA PRO A 295 1.19 12.68 -4.79
C PRO A 295 0.41 12.10 -5.98
N LYS A 296 -0.25 12.97 -6.72
CA LYS A 296 -0.96 12.60 -7.95
C LYS A 296 -0.02 11.87 -8.92
N GLY A 297 -0.49 10.75 -9.47
CA GLY A 297 0.23 9.98 -10.48
C GLY A 297 1.38 9.12 -9.95
N TRP A 298 1.68 9.16 -8.64
CA TRP A 298 2.65 8.24 -8.04
C TRP A 298 2.08 6.82 -8.02
N TRP A 299 2.93 5.89 -8.42
CA TRP A 299 2.59 4.47 -8.40
C TRP A 299 2.86 3.89 -7.03
N HIS A 300 1.97 3.00 -6.61
CA HIS A 300 2.10 2.37 -5.31
C HIS A 300 1.47 0.97 -5.25
N ALA A 301 2.08 0.10 -4.46
CA ALA A 301 1.58 -1.21 -4.10
C ALA A 301 1.53 -1.34 -2.57
N VAL A 302 0.60 -2.11 -2.03
CA VAL A 302 0.36 -2.19 -0.57
C VAL A 302 0.24 -3.63 -0.10
N ARG A 303 0.87 -3.93 1.03
CA ARG A 303 0.76 -5.21 1.75
C ARG A 303 0.33 -4.96 3.19
N GLY A 304 -0.77 -5.56 3.61
CA GLY A 304 -1.15 -5.65 5.02
C GLY A 304 -0.42 -6.80 5.70
N GLU A 305 0.11 -6.55 6.89
CA GLU A 305 0.93 -7.49 7.65
C GLU A 305 0.50 -7.56 9.12
N GLY A 306 1.00 -8.57 9.83
CA GLY A 306 0.80 -8.75 11.26
C GLY A 306 -0.45 -9.56 11.62
N LYS A 307 -0.74 -9.66 12.92
CA LYS A 307 -1.92 -10.40 13.43
C LYS A 307 -3.06 -9.49 13.89
N ALA A 308 -2.78 -8.20 14.10
CA ALA A 308 -3.79 -7.23 14.52
C ALA A 308 -4.78 -6.94 13.37
N PRO A 309 -6.03 -6.54 13.70
CA PRO A 309 -6.98 -6.01 12.74
C PRO A 309 -6.34 -4.95 11.84
N ASN A 310 -6.39 -5.12 10.53
CA ASN A 310 -5.80 -4.19 9.59
C ASN A 310 -6.87 -3.23 9.07
N ILE A 311 -6.79 -1.97 9.48
CA ILE A 311 -7.80 -0.94 9.17
C ILE A 311 -7.07 0.29 8.64
N SER A 312 -7.52 0.79 7.50
CA SER A 312 -6.99 2.00 6.89
C SER A 312 -8.11 2.83 6.28
N VAL A 313 -7.86 4.12 6.11
CA VAL A 313 -8.79 5.06 5.49
C VAL A 313 -8.04 5.96 4.52
N ASN A 314 -8.71 6.33 3.44
CA ASN A 314 -8.16 7.20 2.39
C ASN A 314 -9.05 8.41 2.18
N TRP A 315 -8.41 9.54 1.85
CA TRP A 315 -9.07 10.72 1.29
C TRP A 315 -8.34 11.15 0.02
N TRP A 316 -9.04 11.11 -1.11
CA TRP A 316 -8.58 11.69 -2.37
C TRP A 316 -9.15 13.10 -2.51
N PHE A 317 -8.31 14.07 -2.83
CA PHE A 317 -8.69 15.49 -2.77
C PHE A 317 -8.16 16.30 -3.95
N ARG A 318 -8.69 17.52 -4.11
CA ARG A 318 -8.37 18.46 -5.19
C ARG A 318 -8.05 19.87 -4.69
#